data_AF-I4FPL0-F1
#
_entry.id   AF-I4FPL0-F1
#
_cell.length_a   1.000
_cell.length_b   1.000
_cell.length_c   1.000
_cell.angle_alpha   90.00
_cell.angle_beta   90.00
_cell.angle_gamma   90.00
#
_symmetry.space_group_name_H-M   'P 1'
#
loop_
_entity.id
_entity.type
_entity.pdbx_description
1 polymer ?
#
loop_
_entity_poly.entity_id
_entity_poly.type
_entity_poly.pdbx_seq_one_letter_code
_entity_poly.pdbx_strand_id
1 'polypeptide(L)'
;MFEAFSAGYTTTGQTDSGVSLNQTVWSDAFGGSSLVGTSEAKSSSIGGTGSPGLTVPIAPNILKLYVRNTFSVSDVDGSLNSITNDFRQKSIVKTPEPSAILGILAVAGVGAFARRKS
;
A
#
# COMPACT_ATOMS: atom_id res chain seq x y z
N MET A 1 -8.17 -1.22 -7.04
CA MET A 1 -8.82 -0.32 -6.05
C MET A 1 -7.94 -0.23 -4.82
N PHE A 2 -7.83 0.95 -4.21
CA PHE A 2 -6.98 1.10 -3.03
C PHE A 2 -7.56 0.34 -1.82
N GLU A 3 -6.67 -0.20 -0.98
CA GLU A 3 -6.99 -1.01 0.20
C GLU A 3 -6.47 -0.37 1.49
N ALA A 4 -5.22 0.09 1.47
CA ALA A 4 -4.60 0.72 2.62
C ALA A 4 -3.44 1.62 2.18
N PHE A 5 -3.00 2.51 3.05
CA PHE A 5 -1.78 3.29 2.85
C PHE A 5 -0.98 3.42 4.15
N SER A 6 0.32 3.69 4.03
CA SER A 6 1.18 4.10 5.14
C SER A 6 2.30 5.01 4.66
N ALA A 7 2.72 5.90 5.53
CA ALA A 7 3.89 6.75 5.36
C ALA A 7 5.09 6.10 6.05
N GLY A 8 6.30 6.42 5.64
CA GLY A 8 7.50 6.07 6.39
C GLY A 8 8.66 6.95 5.96
N TYR A 9 9.75 6.93 6.70
CA TYR A 9 10.97 7.60 6.29
C TYR A 9 12.19 6.76 6.65
N THR A 10 13.32 7.08 6.01
CA THR A 10 14.64 6.59 6.40
C THR A 10 15.59 7.75 6.64
N THR A 11 16.61 7.52 7.44
CA THR A 11 17.63 8.51 7.79
C THR A 11 19.02 8.06 7.37
N THR A 12 19.90 9.03 7.16
CA THR A 12 21.33 8.79 6.90
C THR A 12 22.09 8.94 8.21
N GLY A 13 22.81 7.89 8.61
CA GLY A 13 23.46 7.83 9.92
C GLY A 13 22.70 6.94 10.92
N GLN A 14 23.23 6.82 12.14
CA GLN A 14 22.71 5.89 13.16
C GLN A 14 21.49 6.44 13.92
N THR A 15 21.04 7.67 13.65
CA THR A 15 20.00 8.32 14.44
C THR A 15 18.96 8.99 13.56
N ASP A 16 17.69 8.73 13.85
CA ASP A 16 16.56 9.43 13.28
C ASP A 16 16.04 10.56 14.16
N SER A 17 16.86 11.03 15.10
CA SER A 17 16.47 12.01 16.12
C SER A 17 15.76 13.22 15.52
N GLY A 18 14.63 13.60 16.11
CA GLY A 18 13.87 14.79 15.71
C GLY A 18 13.21 14.70 14.33
N VAL A 19 13.25 13.54 13.64
CA VAL A 19 12.57 13.37 12.35
C VAL A 19 11.11 12.97 12.58
N SER A 20 10.21 13.65 11.87
CA SER A 20 8.81 13.28 11.80
C SER A 20 8.26 13.42 10.38
N LEU A 21 7.26 12.60 10.07
CA LEU A 21 6.52 12.61 8.82
C LEU A 21 5.04 12.38 9.12
N ASN A 22 4.21 13.30 8.65
CA ASN A 22 2.76 13.15 8.65
C ASN A 22 2.26 13.14 7.20
N GLN A 23 1.60 12.05 6.83
CA GLN A 23 0.90 11.89 5.57
C GLN A 23 -0.60 12.08 5.80
N THR A 24 -1.20 13.00 5.06
CA THR A 24 -2.65 13.20 5.01
C THR A 24 -3.18 12.84 3.63
N VAL A 25 -4.27 12.09 3.57
CA VAL A 25 -4.83 11.56 2.32
C VAL A 25 -6.31 11.94 2.18
N TRP A 26 -6.70 12.42 1.00
CA TRP A 26 -8.08 12.75 0.62
C TRP A 26 -8.51 12.02 -0.65
N SER A 27 -9.83 11.89 -0.87
CA SER A 27 -10.37 11.25 -2.07
C SER A 27 -10.90 12.24 -3.13
N ASP A 28 -11.12 13.51 -2.77
CA ASP A 28 -11.75 14.53 -3.62
C ASP A 28 -10.75 15.55 -4.20
N ALA A 29 -9.94 16.19 -3.34
CA ALA A 29 -8.91 17.16 -3.70
C ALA A 29 -7.87 17.33 -2.58
N PHE A 30 -6.73 17.96 -2.89
CA PHE A 30 -5.75 18.34 -1.88
C PHE A 30 -6.35 19.37 -0.91
N GLY A 31 -6.43 19.05 0.38
CA GLY A 31 -7.09 19.91 1.37
C GLY A 31 -8.62 19.95 1.23
N GLY A 32 -9.21 18.98 0.54
CA GLY A 32 -10.66 18.87 0.38
C GLY A 32 -11.38 18.40 1.64
N SER A 33 -12.70 18.22 1.51
CA SER A 33 -13.57 17.78 2.61
C SER A 33 -13.56 16.27 2.83
N SER A 34 -13.17 15.48 1.82
CA SER A 34 -13.25 14.02 1.86
C SER A 34 -11.94 13.41 2.38
N LEU A 35 -11.69 13.58 3.69
CA LEU A 35 -10.51 12.98 4.34
C LEU A 35 -10.63 11.44 4.35
N VAL A 36 -9.62 10.77 3.82
CA VAL A 36 -9.47 9.31 3.87
C VAL A 36 -8.78 8.91 5.18
N GLY A 37 -7.74 9.65 5.58
CA GLY A 37 -7.07 9.45 6.86
C GLY A 37 -5.68 10.07 6.93
N THR A 38 -4.98 9.78 8.02
CA THR A 38 -3.61 10.25 8.29
C THR A 38 -2.71 9.12 8.75
N SER A 39 -1.50 9.03 8.21
CA SER A 39 -0.43 8.13 8.68
C SER A 39 0.72 8.95 9.21
N GLU A 40 1.14 8.68 10.45
CA GLU A 40 2.27 9.37 11.08
C GLU A 40 3.43 8.40 11.32
N ALA A 41 4.63 8.84 10.99
CA ALA A 41 5.91 8.20 11.31
C ALA A 41 6.77 9.20 12.10
N LYS A 42 7.37 8.79 13.20
CA LYS A 42 8.13 9.66 14.10
C LYS A 42 9.33 8.92 14.65
N SER A 43 10.40 9.67 14.92
CA SER A 43 11.58 9.11 15.55
C SER A 43 11.22 8.47 16.88
N SER A 44 11.57 7.19 17.01
CA SER A 44 11.75 6.62 18.34
C SER A 44 13.06 7.19 18.87
N SER A 45 13.05 7.85 20.02
CA SER A 45 14.23 8.50 20.63
C SER A 45 15.41 7.55 20.98
N ILE A 46 15.41 6.32 20.47
CA ILE A 46 16.31 5.20 20.80
C ILE A 46 17.35 4.93 19.68
N GLY A 47 17.40 5.74 18.61
CA GLY A 47 18.43 5.63 17.57
C GLY A 47 18.07 4.63 16.47
N GLY A 48 17.03 4.96 15.70
CA GLY A 48 16.63 4.20 14.51
C GLY A 48 17.23 4.77 13.22
N THR A 49 17.17 3.99 12.14
CA THR A 49 17.51 4.43 10.77
C THR A 49 16.28 4.81 9.95
N GLY A 50 15.14 4.99 10.62
CA GLY A 50 13.84 5.23 10.02
C GLY A 50 12.69 4.76 10.89
N SER A 51 11.51 5.33 10.66
CA SER A 51 10.26 4.87 11.27
C SER A 51 9.25 4.54 10.18
N PRO A 52 8.62 3.35 10.21
CA PRO A 52 7.38 3.15 9.50
C PRO A 52 6.27 3.95 10.21
N GLY A 53 5.29 4.37 9.44
CA GLY A 53 4.06 4.97 9.93
C GLY A 53 2.93 3.95 9.99
N LEU A 54 1.83 4.37 10.62
CA LEU A 54 0.67 3.51 10.81
C LEU A 54 0.00 3.15 9.46
N THR A 55 -0.32 1.87 9.28
CA THR A 55 -1.14 1.43 8.14
C THR A 55 -2.59 1.85 8.36
N VAL A 56 -3.13 2.62 7.42
CA VAL A 56 -4.49 3.16 7.44
C VAL A 56 -5.33 2.45 6.36
N PRO A 57 -6.44 1.78 6.73
CA PRO A 57 -7.33 1.18 5.74
C PRO A 57 -8.09 2.25 4.95
N ILE A 58 -8.35 1.96 3.68
CA ILE A 58 -9.08 2.83 2.76
C ILE A 58 -10.46 2.23 2.50
N ALA A 59 -11.49 3.07 2.57
CA ALA A 59 -12.87 2.66 2.26
C ALA A 59 -12.99 2.12 0.82
N PRO A 60 -13.92 1.18 0.57
CA PRO A 60 -14.11 0.63 -0.77
C PRO A 60 -14.53 1.71 -1.77
N ASN A 61 -14.31 1.43 -3.05
CA ASN A 61 -14.63 2.23 -4.23
C ASN A 61 -13.89 3.57 -4.36
N ILE A 62 -12.85 3.81 -3.55
CA ILE A 62 -11.94 4.93 -3.75
C ILE A 62 -10.94 4.59 -4.86
N LEU A 63 -10.99 5.36 -5.95
CA LEU A 63 -10.18 5.16 -7.15
C LEU A 63 -9.07 6.22 -7.31
N LYS A 64 -9.16 7.31 -6.56
CA LYS A 64 -8.22 8.43 -6.61
C LYS A 64 -7.89 8.88 -5.20
N LEU A 65 -6.61 9.18 -4.98
CA LEU A 65 -6.10 9.71 -3.72
C LEU A 65 -5.30 10.99 -4.00
N TYR A 66 -5.47 11.98 -3.14
CA TYR A 66 -4.63 13.17 -3.05
C TYR A 66 -3.85 13.07 -1.77
N VAL A 67 -2.53 13.23 -1.86
CA VAL A 67 -1.60 12.92 -0.77
C VAL A 67 -0.79 14.16 -0.44
N ARG A 68 -0.75 14.50 0.84
CA ARG A 68 0.15 15.52 1.39
C ARG A 68 1.09 14.86 2.38
N ASN A 69 2.39 14.98 2.13
CA ASN A 69 3.41 14.66 3.12
C ASN A 69 3.95 15.95 3.72
N THR A 70 3.99 16.00 5.05
CA THR A 70 4.61 17.07 5.82
C THR A 70 5.68 16.43 6.69
N PHE A 71 6.94 16.76 6.45
CA PHE A 71 8.06 16.25 7.23
C PHE A 71 8.71 17.39 8.02
N SER A 72 9.34 17.05 9.12
CA SER A 72 10.14 17.98 9.92
C SER A 72 11.38 17.29 10.45
N VAL A 73 12.45 18.06 10.61
CA VAL A 73 13.65 17.67 11.33
C VAL A 73 13.88 18.76 12.38
N SER A 74 13.72 18.40 13.66
CA SER A 74 13.82 19.35 14.77
C SER A 74 15.14 19.27 15.54
N ASP A 75 15.97 18.27 15.24
CA ASP A 75 17.27 18.05 15.88
C ASP A 75 18.39 18.32 14.86
N VAL A 76 19.50 18.90 15.32
CA VAL A 76 20.66 19.21 14.49
C VAL A 76 21.39 17.94 14.03
N ASP A 77 21.27 16.86 14.82
CA ASP A 77 21.83 15.55 14.50
C ASP A 77 20.85 14.68 13.70
N GLY A 78 19.63 15.19 13.45
CA GLY A 78 18.62 14.53 12.63
C GLY A 78 18.92 14.70 11.13
N SER A 79 18.85 13.60 10.37
CA SER A 79 19.06 13.66 8.92
C SER A 79 18.02 12.83 8.17
N LEU A 80 17.09 13.49 7.49
CA LEU A 80 16.14 12.82 6.60
C LEU A 80 16.82 12.43 5.29
N ASN A 81 16.79 11.14 4.96
CA ASN A 81 17.36 10.63 3.72
C ASN A 81 16.29 10.39 2.65
N SER A 82 15.22 9.67 3.00
CA SER A 82 14.14 9.39 2.07
C SER A 82 12.79 9.27 2.76
N ILE A 83 11.74 9.49 1.97
CA ILE A 83 10.35 9.32 2.38
C ILE A 83 9.76 8.17 1.56
N THR A 84 9.06 7.28 2.24
CA THR A 84 8.33 6.16 1.65
C THR A 84 6.83 6.41 1.79
N ASN A 85 6.09 6.15 0.71
CA ASN A 85 4.63 6.10 0.73
C ASN A 85 4.20 4.76 0.17
N ASP A 86 3.66 3.90 1.02
CA ASP A 86 3.16 2.60 0.62
C ASP A 86 1.67 2.68 0.38
N PHE A 87 1.23 2.25 -0.80
CA PHE A 87 -0.18 2.14 -1.16
C PHE A 87 -0.47 0.70 -1.56
N ARG A 88 -1.33 0.04 -0.78
CA ARG A 88 -1.78 -1.31 -1.06
C ARG A 88 -3.07 -1.26 -1.87
N GLN A 89 -3.18 -2.12 -2.88
CA GLN A 89 -4.39 -2.28 -3.69
C GLN A 89 -5.00 -3.66 -3.45
N LYS A 90 -6.34 -3.73 -3.45
CA LYS A 90 -7.02 -5.02 -3.43
C LYS A 90 -6.68 -5.79 -4.70
N SER A 91 -6.18 -7.01 -4.53
CA SER A 91 -6.10 -7.97 -5.62
C SER A 91 -7.52 -8.36 -6.02
N ILE A 92 -7.89 -8.11 -7.28
CA ILE A 92 -9.14 -8.62 -7.82
C ILE A 92 -8.91 -10.10 -8.08
N VAL A 93 -9.33 -10.95 -7.14
CA VAL A 93 -9.44 -12.39 -7.42
C VAL A 93 -10.49 -12.53 -8.50
N LYS A 94 -10.05 -12.68 -9.75
CA LYS A 94 -10.93 -13.11 -10.83
C LYS A 94 -11.32 -14.54 -10.51
N THR A 95 -12.49 -14.73 -9.92
CA THR A 95 -13.12 -16.05 -9.86
C THR A 95 -13.13 -16.58 -11.30
N PRO A 96 -12.55 -17.75 -11.59
CA PRO A 96 -12.57 -18.29 -12.94
C PRO A 96 -14.02 -18.35 -13.42
N GLU A 97 -14.31 -17.75 -14.57
CA GLU A 97 -15.64 -17.82 -15.15
C GLU A 97 -16.00 -19.30 -15.36
N PRO A 98 -17.25 -19.72 -15.12
CA PRO A 98 -17.67 -21.12 -15.28
C PRO A 98 -17.29 -21.72 -16.64
N SER A 99 -17.23 -20.88 -17.68
CA SER A 99 -16.78 -21.21 -19.04
C SER A 99 -15.33 -21.70 -19.10
N ALA A 100 -14.42 -21.12 -18.31
CA ALA A 100 -13.02 -21.54 -18.24
C ALA A 100 -12.88 -22.94 -17.60
N ILE A 101 -13.71 -23.23 -16.59
CA ILE A 101 -13.77 -24.56 -15.96
C ILE A 101 -14.39 -25.58 -16.93
N LEU A 102 -15.47 -25.21 -17.63
CA LEU A 102 -16.11 -26.07 -18.63
C LEU A 102 -15.18 -26.36 -19.81
N GLY A 103 -14.37 -25.40 -20.26
CA GLY A 103 -13.36 -25.59 -21.30
C GLY A 103 -12.29 -26.63 -20.89
N ILE A 104 -11.85 -26.60 -19.63
CA ILE A 104 -10.89 -27.56 -19.09
C ILE A 104 -11.53 -28.96 -18.93
N LEU A 105 -12.78 -29.05 -18.46
CA LEU A 105 -13.50 -30.32 -18.37
C LEU A 105 -13.79 -30.93 -19.74
N ALA A 106 -14.11 -30.11 -20.75
CA ALA A 106 -14.31 -30.59 -22.12
C ALA A 106 -13.01 -31.18 -22.70
N VAL A 107 -11.85 -30.54 -22.47
CA VAL A 107 -10.55 -31.05 -22.91
C VAL A 107 -10.16 -32.35 -22.19
N ALA A 108 -10.42 -32.44 -20.88
CA ALA A 108 -10.18 -33.67 -20.11
C ALA A 108 -11.13 -34.81 -20.53
N GLY A 109 -12.39 -34.51 -20.85
CA GLY A 109 -13.38 -35.49 -21.32
C GLY A 109 -13.07 -36.04 -22.71
N VAL A 110 -12.58 -35.21 -23.63
CA VAL A 110 -12.18 -35.64 -24.98
C VAL A 110 -10.92 -36.53 -24.94
N GLY A 111 -9.96 -36.24 -24.03
CA GLY A 111 -8.77 -37.08 -23.84
C GLY A 111 -9.07 -38.47 -23.28
N ALA A 112 -10.13 -38.62 -22.47
CA ALA A 112 -10.56 -39.92 -21.94
C ALA A 112 -11.29 -40.79 -22.97
N PHE A 113 -12.04 -40.19 -23.91
CA PHE A 113 -12.76 -40.91 -24.96
C PHE A 113 -11.88 -41.29 -26.17
N ALA A 114 -10.78 -40.56 -26.43
CA ALA A 114 -9.84 -40.92 -27.49
C ALA A 114 -8.94 -42.13 -27.15
N ARG A 115 -8.86 -42.56 -25.88
CA ARG A 115 -7.99 -43.67 -25.45
C ARG A 115 -8.64 -45.06 -25.54
N ARG A 116 -9.86 -45.18 -26.08
CA ARG A 116 -10.54 -46.48 -26.29
C ARG A 116 -10.71 -46.82 -27.78
N LYS A 117 -9.62 -46.79 -28.55
CA LYS A 117 -9.46 -47.58 -29.77
C LYS A 117 -8.01 -48.03 -29.89
N SER A 118 -7.74 -49.22 -29.38
CA SER A 118 -6.70 -50.16 -29.80
C SER A 118 -7.30 -51.56 -29.63
#